data_AF-A0A6A4HRR4-F1
#
_entry.id   AF-A0A6A4HRR4-F1
#
_cell.length_a   1.000
_cell.length_b   1.000
_cell.length_c   1.000
_cell.angle_alpha   90.00
_cell.angle_beta   90.00
_cell.angle_gamma   90.00
#
_symmetry.space_group_name_H-M   'P 1'
#
loop_
_entity.id
_entity.type
_entity.pdbx_description
1 polymer ?
#
loop_
_entity_poly.entity_id
_entity_poly.type
_entity_poly.pdbx_seq_one_letter_code
_entity_poly.pdbx_strand_id
1 'polypeptide(L)'
;MRWPLLIHHFCTVFAIVLLLNVLSYTGHHTLIAAGEIWLFQATTEQIVFIGLFMYRLCVPLGWTCDMLCFGAVQSFIFRIAFAAYLVFW
;
A
#
# COMPACT_ATOMS: atom_id res chain seq x y z
N MET A 1 -2.81 12.61 13.51
CA MET A 1 -2.88 12.70 12.03
C MET A 1 -3.83 13.83 11.66
N ARG A 2 -3.53 14.63 10.63
CA ARG A 2 -4.46 15.69 10.18
C ARG A 2 -5.70 15.03 9.57
N TRP A 3 -6.90 15.50 9.92
CA TRP A 3 -8.20 15.02 9.43
C TRP A 3 -8.26 14.57 7.96
N PRO A 4 -7.70 15.32 6.98
CA PRO A 4 -7.71 14.89 5.58
C PRO A 4 -6.99 13.55 5.32
N LEU A 5 -5.95 13.24 6.09
CA LEU A 5 -5.19 11.99 5.94
C LEU A 5 -5.97 10.78 6.48
N LEU A 6 -6.75 11.00 7.54
CA LEU A 6 -7.65 10.02 8.13
C LEU A 6 -8.81 9.70 7.19
N ILE A 7 -9.41 10.74 6.60
CA ILE A 7 -10.47 10.62 5.59
C ILE A 7 -9.96 9.90 4.34
N HIS A 8 -8.77 10.28 3.86
CA HIS A 8 -8.14 9.59 2.74
C HIS A 8 -8.00 8.09 3.04
N HIS A 9 -7.44 7.73 4.20
CA HIS A 9 -7.24 6.33 4.58
C HIS A 9 -8.56 5.55 4.67
N PHE A 10 -9.59 6.12 5.28
CA PHE A 10 -10.92 5.50 5.34
C PHE A 10 -11.55 5.31 3.95
N CYS A 11 -11.45 6.31 3.07
CA CYS A 11 -11.93 6.19 1.70
C CYS A 11 -11.18 5.11 0.91
N THR A 12 -9.85 5.02 1.07
CA THR A 12 -9.05 4.01 0.38
C THR A 12 -9.43 2.60 0.84
N VAL A 13 -9.55 2.38 2.16
CA VAL A 13 -9.99 1.09 2.72
C VAL A 13 -11.40 0.75 2.25
N PHE A 14 -12.34 1.70 2.30
CA PHE A 14 -13.71 1.49 1.84
C PHE A 14 -13.78 1.13 0.35
N ALA A 15 -13.05 1.84 -0.51
CA ALA A 15 -13.00 1.57 -1.94
C ALA A 15 -12.45 0.17 -2.23
N ILE A 16 -11.44 -0.29 -1.48
CA ILE A 16 -10.85 -1.61 -1.68
C ILE A 16 -11.79 -2.72 -1.19
N VAL A 17 -12.45 -2.55 -0.05
CA VAL A 17 -13.45 -3.51 0.44
C VAL A 17 -14.62 -3.62 -0.54
N LEU A 18 -15.08 -2.49 -1.09
CA LEU A 18 -16.15 -2.47 -2.10
C LEU A 18 -15.71 -3.20 -3.37
N LEU A 19 -14.48 -2.95 -3.84
CA LEU A 19 -13.91 -3.60 -5.02
C LEU A 19 -13.82 -5.13 -4.81
N LEU A 20 -13.26 -5.59 -3.69
CA LEU A 20 -13.18 -7.02 -3.35
C LEU A 20 -14.55 -7.68 -3.26
N ASN A 21 -15.57 -6.98 -2.75
CA ASN A 21 -16.92 -7.52 -2.63
C ASN A 21 -17.60 -7.66 -4.01
N VAL A 22 -17.44 -6.67 -4.89
CA VAL A 22 -17.91 -6.73 -6.29
C VAL A 22 -17.18 -7.84 -7.08
N LEU A 23 -15.89 -8.03 -6.79
CA LEU A 23 -15.06 -9.08 -7.37
C LEU A 23 -15.45 -10.49 -6.91
N SER A 24 -15.74 -10.64 -5.62
CA SER A 24 -16.28 -11.88 -5.06
C SER A 24 -17.63 -12.25 -5.68
N TYR A 25 -18.45 -11.25 -6.04
CA TYR A 25 -19.74 -11.46 -6.69
C TYR A 25 -19.62 -11.85 -8.17
N THR A 26 -18.58 -11.37 -8.86
CA THR A 26 -18.36 -11.64 -10.30
C THR A 26 -17.60 -12.94 -10.56
N GLY A 27 -16.92 -13.51 -9.55
CA GLY A 27 -16.31 -14.85 -9.63
C GLY A 27 -15.10 -14.96 -10.56
N HIS A 28 -14.67 -13.87 -11.19
CA HIS A 28 -13.50 -13.85 -12.07
C HIS A 28 -12.21 -13.80 -11.24
N HIS A 29 -11.53 -14.95 -11.13
CA HIS A 29 -10.30 -15.11 -10.34
C HIS A 29 -9.18 -14.10 -10.66
N THR A 30 -9.02 -13.69 -11.91
CA THR A 30 -8.00 -12.69 -12.32
C THR A 30 -8.29 -11.30 -11.75
N LEU A 31 -9.56 -10.89 -11.73
CA LEU A 31 -9.94 -9.60 -11.20
C LEU A 31 -9.85 -9.59 -9.65
N ILE A 32 -10.18 -10.71 -8.98
CA ILE A 32 -9.97 -10.89 -7.54
C ILE A 32 -8.48 -10.74 -7.18
N ALA A 33 -7.60 -11.43 -7.92
CA ALA A 33 -6.16 -11.31 -7.72
C ALA A 33 -5.66 -9.87 -7.92
N ALA A 34 -6.15 -9.16 -8.95
CA ALA A 34 -5.82 -7.75 -9.16
C ALA A 34 -6.27 -6.86 -7.98
N GLY A 35 -7.45 -7.11 -7.40
CA GLY A 35 -7.96 -6.39 -6.23
C GLY A 35 -7.12 -6.61 -4.96
N GLU A 36 -6.72 -7.86 -4.70
CA GLU A 36 -5.81 -8.24 -3.60
C GLU A 36 -4.43 -7.57 -3.76
N ILE A 37 -3.90 -7.54 -4.99
CA ILE A 37 -2.63 -6.87 -5.30
C ILE A 37 -2.72 -5.36 -5.03
N TRP A 38 -3.84 -4.73 -5.41
CA TRP A 38 -4.08 -3.31 -5.17
C TRP A 38 -4.20 -2.99 -3.67
N LEU A 39 -4.87 -3.85 -2.90
CA LEU A 39 -4.90 -3.78 -1.43
C LEU A 39 -3.48 -3.85 -0.86
N PHE A 40 -2.69 -4.82 -1.33
CA PHE A 40 -1.34 -5.01 -0.85
C PHE A 40 -0.46 -3.79 -1.17
N GLN A 41 -0.53 -3.24 -2.38
CA GLN A 41 0.18 -2.01 -2.74
C GLN A 41 -0.20 -0.84 -1.83
N ALA A 42 -1.49 -0.64 -1.56
CA ALA A 42 -1.96 0.42 -0.67
C ALA A 42 -1.41 0.27 0.77
N THR A 43 -1.11 -0.96 1.22
CA THR A 43 -0.47 -1.20 2.52
C THR A 43 1.04 -1.03 2.50
N THR A 44 1.72 -1.35 1.38
CA THR A 44 3.18 -1.15 1.27
C THR A 44 3.60 0.32 1.36
N GLU A 45 2.75 1.24 0.91
CA GLU A 45 3.00 2.68 1.01
C GLU A 45 2.94 3.19 2.47
N GLN A 46 2.34 2.42 3.40
CA GLN A 46 2.23 2.81 4.80
C GLN A 46 3.58 2.93 5.50
N ILE A 47 4.58 2.12 5.14
CA ILE A 47 5.94 2.19 5.72
C ILE A 47 6.61 3.53 5.35
N VAL A 48 6.45 3.98 4.10
CA VAL A 48 6.96 5.29 3.65
C VAL A 48 6.27 6.42 4.41
N PHE A 49 4.96 6.30 4.65
CA PHE A 49 4.24 7.24 5.51
C PHE A 49 4.77 7.26 6.94
N ILE A 50 5.11 6.11 7.52
CA ILE A 50 5.72 6.03 8.86
C ILE A 50 7.08 6.74 8.86
N GLY A 51 7.93 6.51 7.86
CA GLY A 51 9.21 7.21 7.74
C GLY A 51 9.05 8.74 7.63
N LEU A 52 8.11 9.20 6.80
CA LEU A 52 7.79 10.64 6.67
C LEU A 52 7.15 11.22 7.94
N PHE A 53 6.43 10.39 8.70
CA PHE A 53 5.85 10.78 9.99
C PHE A 53 6.93 10.90 11.07
N MET A 54 7.89 9.98 11.11
CA MET A 54 9.08 10.04 11.98
C MET A 54 9.88 11.31 11.69
N TYR A 55 10.06 11.68 10.42
CA TYR A 55 10.66 12.95 10.02
C TYR A 55 9.92 14.16 10.64
N ARG A 56 8.58 14.17 10.57
CA ARG A 56 7.76 15.24 11.18
C ARG A 56 7.81 15.28 12.70
N LEU A 57 8.09 14.16 13.35
CA LEU A 57 8.25 14.07 14.81
C LEU A 57 9.67 14.40 15.28
N CYS A 58 10.56 14.83 14.38
CA CYS A 58 11.98 15.11 14.68
C CYS A 58 12.72 13.90 15.27
N VAL A 59 12.33 12.69 14.87
CA VAL A 59 13.07 11.46 15.21
C VAL A 59 14.49 11.53 14.62
N PRO A 60 15.52 10.97 15.28
CA PRO A 60 16.89 10.96 14.78
C PRO A 60 17.00 10.62 13.29
N LEU A 61 17.85 11.38 12.59
CA LEU A 61 17.99 11.30 11.14
C LEU A 61 18.33 9.88 10.67
N GLY A 62 19.19 9.17 11.41
CA GLY A 62 19.55 7.78 11.11
C GLY A 62 18.33 6.86 11.04
N TRP A 63 17.49 6.88 12.08
CA TRP A 63 16.28 6.05 12.17
C TRP A 63 15.25 6.40 11.10
N THR A 64 15.10 7.69 10.80
CA THR A 64 14.20 8.17 9.75
C THR A 64 14.69 7.72 8.37
N CYS A 65 16.00 7.81 8.12
CA CYS A 65 16.62 7.39 6.86
C CYS A 65 16.51 5.87 6.67
N ASP A 66 16.78 5.09 7.72
CA ASP A 66 16.66 3.64 7.70
C ASP A 66 15.22 3.21 7.41
N MET A 67 14.24 3.86 8.03
CA MET A 67 12.82 3.54 7.81
C MET A 67 12.36 3.90 6.39
N LEU A 68 12.83 5.03 5.85
CA LEU A 68 12.54 5.41 4.46
C LEU A 68 13.23 4.48 3.45
N CYS A 69 14.48 4.09 3.71
CA CYS A 69 15.21 3.13 2.90
C CYS A 69 14.52 1.76 2.89
N PHE A 70 14.12 1.28 4.07
CA PHE A 70 13.35 0.05 4.21
C PHE A 70 12.03 0.13 3.42
N GLY A 71 11.26 1.20 3.58
CA GLY A 71 10.01 1.41 2.83
C GLY A 71 10.20 1.47 1.32
N ALA A 72 11.28 2.09 0.85
CA ALA A 72 11.62 2.17 -0.57
C ALA A 72 12.00 0.80 -1.15
N VAL A 73 12.88 0.05 -0.47
CA VAL A 73 13.28 -1.30 -0.88
C VAL A 73 12.09 -2.25 -0.88
N GLN A 74 11.28 -2.22 0.18
CA GLN A 74 10.07 -3.01 0.30
C GLN A 74 9.09 -2.69 -0.85
N SER A 75 8.80 -1.42 -1.09
CA SER A 75 7.91 -0.99 -2.17
C SER A 75 8.43 -1.39 -3.56
N PHE A 76 9.75 -1.31 -3.77
CA PHE A 76 10.38 -1.68 -5.03
C PHE A 76 10.26 -3.19 -5.30
N ILE A 77 10.60 -4.03 -4.33
CA ILE A 77 10.52 -5.49 -4.44
C ILE A 77 9.08 -5.92 -4.72
N PHE A 78 8.11 -5.42 -3.95
CA PHE A 78 6.71 -5.80 -4.15
C PHE A 78 6.15 -5.30 -5.47
N ARG A 79 6.45 -4.06 -5.89
CA ARG A 79 6.01 -3.55 -7.20
C ARG A 79 6.56 -4.39 -8.36
N ILE A 80 7.81 -4.82 -8.29
CA ILE A 80 8.41 -5.71 -9.31
C ILE A 80 7.79 -7.10 -9.27
N ALA A 81 7.62 -7.69 -8.09
CA ALA A 81 6.99 -9.00 -7.93
C ALA A 81 5.56 -9.01 -8.50
N PHE A 82 4.79 -7.95 -8.26
CA PHE A 82 3.44 -7.81 -8.82
C PHE A 82 3.43 -7.55 -10.32
N ALA A 83 4.34 -6.71 -10.83
CA ALA A 83 4.46 -6.50 -12.27
C ALA A 83 4.80 -7.82 -12.98
N ALA A 84 5.69 -8.62 -12.41
CA ALA A 84 5.99 -9.96 -12.92
C ALA A 84 4.75 -10.87 -12.86
N TYR A 85 4.06 -10.92 -11.72
CA TYR A 85 2.86 -11.74 -11.56
C TYR A 85 1.77 -11.42 -12.59
N LEU A 86 1.51 -10.13 -12.86
CA LEU A 86 0.53 -9.67 -13.85
C LEU A 86 0.95 -9.91 -15.31
N VAL A 87 2.24 -10.09 -15.60
CA VAL A 87 2.73 -10.36 -16.97
C VAL A 87 2.74 -11.86 -17.25
N PHE A 88 3.03 -12.67 -16.24
CA PHE A 88 3.06 -14.13 -16.38
C PHE A 88 1.70 -14.80 -16.23
N TRP A 89 0.69 -14.09 -15.70
CA TRP A 89 -0.66 -14.61 -15.42
C TRP A 89 -1.74 -13.66 -15.94
#